data_AF-A0A9E0JD69-F1
#
_entry.id   AF-A0A9E0JD69-F1
#
_cell.length_a   1.000
_cell.length_b   1.000
_cell.length_c   1.000
_cell.angle_alpha   90.00
_cell.angle_beta   90.00
_cell.angle_gamma   90.00
#
_symmetry.space_group_name_H-M   'P 1'
#
loop_
_entity.id
_entity.type
_entity.pdbx_description
1 polymer ?
#
loop_
_entity_poly.entity_id
_entity_poly.type
_entity_poly.pdbx_seq_one_letter_code
_entity_poly.pdbx_strand_id
1 'polypeptide(L)'
;MLKWLLLVTLLVFSGCGPRYVIKNQYIPPVSTKSTQCLDNCSWVRQSCQAQCQQSYQYCLDDAYGKAKAVEHEELRAYDMAQMRYMMDFSHFQSRLHAWERDYHDYSRDLAHFQSKCEREKDAYACKKRDEVRNYMNRLKRDRPREPWVPVRPSFEQILVNQQSFCTTNCGCDQAYDTCFVGCGGVVIPHKICVENCD
;
A
#
# COMPACT_ATOMS: atom_id res chain seq x y z
N MET A 1 9.77 11.27 28.67
CA MET A 1 8.60 11.40 27.79
C MET A 1 8.73 12.59 26.85
N LEU A 2 8.90 13.83 27.35
CA LEU A 2 8.99 15.07 26.54
C LEU A 2 10.17 15.11 25.54
N LYS A 3 11.31 14.51 25.89
CA LYS A 3 12.52 14.43 25.02
C LYS A 3 12.33 13.54 23.78
N TRP A 4 11.51 12.50 23.88
CA TRP A 4 11.22 11.61 22.74
C TRP A 4 10.15 12.20 21.83
N LEU A 5 9.20 12.96 22.38
CA LEU A 5 8.23 13.75 21.63
C LEU A 5 8.88 14.83 20.74
N LEU A 6 9.93 15.49 21.24
CA LEU A 6 10.72 16.49 20.48
C LEU A 6 11.55 15.87 19.34
N LEU A 7 12.07 14.66 19.52
CA LEU A 7 12.85 13.95 18.50
C LEU A 7 11.98 13.40 17.36
N VAL A 8 10.73 13.00 17.66
CA VAL A 8 9.77 12.54 16.65
C VAL A 8 9.19 13.73 15.86
N THR A 9 8.98 14.90 16.49
CA THR A 9 8.49 16.09 15.78
C THR A 9 9.53 16.71 14.84
N LEU A 10 10.83 16.63 15.16
CA LEU A 10 11.90 17.11 14.28
C LEU A 10 12.11 16.25 13.02
N LEU A 11 11.73 14.98 13.05
CA LEU A 11 11.93 14.05 11.93
C LEU A 11 10.82 14.12 10.86
N VAL A 12 9.68 14.75 11.18
CA VAL A 12 8.52 14.87 10.28
C VAL A 12 8.61 16.11 9.37
N PHE A 13 9.47 17.10 9.68
CA PHE A 13 9.55 18.36 8.92
C PHE A 13 10.60 18.41 7.81
N SER A 14 11.38 17.36 7.56
CA SER A 14 12.45 17.38 6.55
C SER A 14 12.03 16.86 5.16
N GLY A 15 10.77 17.10 4.74
CA GLY A 15 10.16 16.36 3.63
C GLY A 15 9.69 17.13 2.38
N CYS A 16 9.81 18.45 2.30
CA CYS A 16 9.32 19.22 1.15
C CYS A 16 10.47 19.99 0.47
N GLY A 17 11.18 19.33 -0.44
CA GLY A 17 12.16 20.00 -1.32
C GLY A 17 11.48 20.67 -2.53
N PRO A 18 12.13 21.66 -3.15
CA PRO A 18 11.63 22.32 -4.36
C PRO A 18 11.48 21.36 -5.52
N ARG A 19 10.32 21.40 -6.17
CA ARG A 19 10.05 20.69 -7.42
C ARG A 19 10.32 21.63 -8.60
N TYR A 20 11.22 21.20 -9.48
CA TYR A 20 11.53 21.92 -10.71
C TYR A 20 11.01 21.18 -11.94
N VAL A 21 10.61 21.94 -12.96
CA VAL A 21 10.29 21.45 -14.31
C VAL A 21 11.04 22.28 -15.35
N ILE A 22 11.36 21.64 -16.48
CA ILE A 22 11.97 22.31 -17.62
C ILE A 22 10.86 22.92 -18.48
N LYS A 23 10.94 24.22 -18.73
CA LYS A 23 10.06 24.94 -19.66
C LYS A 23 10.90 25.56 -20.76
N ASN A 24 10.59 25.22 -22.00
CA ASN A 24 11.33 25.71 -23.16
C ASN A 24 10.84 27.11 -23.60
N GLN A 25 11.78 28.01 -23.86
CA GLN A 25 11.56 29.27 -24.56
C GLN A 25 11.94 29.09 -26.04
N TYR A 26 11.06 29.53 -26.93
CA TYR A 26 11.21 29.37 -28.38
C TYR A 26 11.50 30.72 -29.04
N ILE A 27 12.65 30.85 -29.70
CA ILE A 27 13.04 32.06 -30.44
C ILE A 27 12.91 31.77 -31.95
N PRO A 28 11.94 32.39 -32.65
CA PRO A 28 11.73 32.12 -34.07
C PRO A 28 12.83 32.75 -34.94
N PRO A 29 13.16 32.15 -36.09
CA PRO A 29 14.10 32.72 -37.05
C PRO A 29 13.50 33.93 -37.80
N VAL A 30 14.36 34.88 -38.16
CA VAL A 30 14.00 36.17 -38.79
C VAL A 30 13.55 36.07 -40.27
N SER A 31 13.43 34.87 -40.84
CA SER A 31 13.14 34.68 -42.27
C SER A 31 11.63 34.53 -42.54
N THR A 32 11.15 34.99 -43.69
CA THR A 32 9.76 34.79 -44.11
C THR A 32 9.47 33.36 -44.60
N LYS A 33 10.52 32.59 -44.98
CA LYS A 33 10.39 31.19 -45.42
C LYS A 33 10.18 30.20 -44.26
N SER A 34 10.49 30.61 -43.03
CA SER A 34 10.37 29.75 -41.84
C SER A 34 8.96 29.67 -41.26
N THR A 35 8.08 30.63 -41.57
CA THR A 35 6.71 30.66 -41.02
C THR A 35 5.94 29.39 -41.38
N GLN A 36 5.98 28.97 -42.64
CA GLN A 36 5.29 27.77 -43.10
C GLN A 36 5.86 26.48 -42.47
N CYS A 37 7.17 26.45 -42.18
CA CYS A 37 7.82 25.35 -41.47
C CYS A 37 7.34 25.27 -40.01
N LEU A 38 7.29 26.42 -39.32
CA LEU A 38 6.82 26.51 -37.94
C LEU A 38 5.33 26.17 -37.81
N ASP A 39 4.50 26.57 -38.78
CA ASP A 39 3.08 26.22 -38.83
C ASP A 39 2.92 24.70 -38.92
N ASN A 40 3.69 24.03 -39.78
CA ASN A 40 3.70 22.58 -39.89
C ASN A 40 4.16 21.92 -38.57
N CYS A 41 5.22 22.41 -37.93
CA CYS A 41 5.65 21.90 -36.62
C CYS A 41 4.54 22.05 -35.57
N SER A 42 3.84 23.18 -35.56
CA SER A 42 2.74 23.43 -34.62
C SER A 42 1.56 22.47 -34.86
N TRP A 43 1.23 22.21 -36.12
CA TRP A 43 0.18 21.27 -36.50
C TRP A 43 0.55 19.83 -36.11
N VAL A 44 1.79 19.40 -36.37
CA VAL A 44 2.29 18.09 -35.94
C VAL A 44 2.22 17.95 -34.42
N ARG A 45 2.62 18.99 -33.67
CA ARG A 45 2.53 18.99 -32.21
C ARG A 45 1.08 18.85 -31.73
N GLN A 46 0.16 19.64 -32.29
CA GLN A 46 -1.26 19.59 -31.92
C GLN A 46 -1.89 18.24 -32.25
N SER A 47 -1.58 17.67 -33.42
CA SER A 47 -2.03 16.35 -33.83
C SER A 47 -1.51 15.25 -32.88
N CYS A 48 -0.21 15.31 -32.54
CA CYS A 48 0.40 14.41 -31.55
C CYS A 48 -0.28 14.54 -30.18
N GLN A 49 -0.51 15.75 -29.69
CA GLN A 49 -1.17 15.99 -28.39
C GLN A 49 -2.61 15.47 -28.39
N ALA A 50 -3.36 15.67 -29.49
CA ALA A 50 -4.70 15.16 -29.63
C ALA A 50 -4.74 13.62 -29.64
N GLN A 51 -3.82 12.99 -30.40
CA GLN A 51 -3.71 11.53 -30.43
C GLN A 51 -3.27 10.96 -29.08
N CYS A 52 -2.33 11.60 -28.41
CA CYS A 52 -1.91 11.26 -27.05
C CYS A 52 -3.08 11.28 -26.07
N GLN A 53 -3.89 12.35 -26.10
CA GLN A 53 -5.06 12.45 -25.24
C GLN A 53 -6.07 11.33 -25.55
N GLN A 54 -6.29 11.03 -26.83
CA GLN A 54 -7.19 9.94 -27.23
C GLN A 54 -6.67 8.56 -26.76
N SER A 55 -5.38 8.27 -26.95
CA SER A 55 -4.74 7.04 -26.48
C SER A 55 -4.77 6.91 -24.96
N TYR A 56 -4.60 8.02 -24.24
CA TYR A 56 -4.70 8.05 -22.79
C TYR A 56 -6.13 7.73 -22.33
N GLN A 57 -7.16 8.34 -22.92
CA GLN A 57 -8.56 8.00 -22.60
C GLN A 57 -8.88 6.53 -22.90
N TYR A 58 -8.45 6.02 -24.06
CA TYR A 58 -8.60 4.60 -24.38
C TYR A 58 -7.92 3.69 -23.35
N CYS A 59 -6.72 4.06 -22.88
CA CYS A 59 -6.03 3.34 -21.81
C CYS A 59 -6.83 3.34 -20.51
N LEU A 60 -7.45 4.46 -20.12
CA LEU A 60 -8.26 4.54 -18.92
C LEU A 60 -9.51 3.65 -19.00
N ASP A 61 -10.16 3.61 -20.17
CA ASP A 61 -11.33 2.76 -20.41
C ASP A 61 -10.96 1.27 -20.37
N ASP A 62 -9.85 0.90 -21.01
CA ASP A 62 -9.30 -0.47 -20.96
C ASP A 62 -8.87 -0.87 -19.53
N ALA A 63 -8.22 0.05 -18.80
CA ALA A 63 -7.85 -0.15 -17.40
C ALA A 63 -9.08 -0.37 -16.51
N TYR A 64 -10.17 0.35 -16.76
CA TYR A 64 -11.44 0.14 -16.06
C TYR A 64 -12.02 -1.26 -16.34
N GLY A 65 -12.04 -1.69 -17.61
CA GLY A 65 -12.48 -3.03 -18.00
C GLY A 65 -11.66 -4.13 -17.33
N LYS A 66 -10.33 -3.99 -17.33
CA LYS A 66 -9.39 -4.90 -16.65
C LYS A 66 -9.62 -4.91 -15.13
N ALA A 67 -9.80 -3.74 -14.53
CA ALA A 67 -10.07 -3.62 -13.10
C ALA A 67 -11.35 -4.36 -12.70
N LYS A 68 -12.40 -4.32 -13.53
CA LYS A 68 -13.64 -5.07 -13.31
C LYS A 68 -13.44 -6.59 -13.37
N ALA A 69 -12.64 -7.07 -14.32
CA ALA A 69 -12.32 -8.49 -14.42
C ALA A 69 -11.50 -8.97 -13.20
N VAL A 70 -10.50 -8.20 -12.77
CA VAL A 70 -9.70 -8.49 -11.58
C VAL A 70 -10.55 -8.44 -10.31
N GLU A 71 -11.40 -7.42 -10.14
CA GLU A 71 -12.32 -7.31 -9.02
C GLU A 71 -13.19 -8.57 -8.88
N HIS A 72 -13.73 -9.07 -9.98
CA HIS A 72 -14.53 -10.28 -9.94
C HIS A 72 -13.73 -11.49 -9.45
N GLU A 73 -12.49 -11.67 -9.92
CA GLU A 73 -11.66 -12.81 -9.49
C GLU A 73 -11.25 -12.69 -8.02
N GLU A 74 -10.80 -11.51 -7.60
CA GLU A 74 -10.41 -11.23 -6.21
C GLU A 74 -11.60 -11.39 -5.25
N LEU A 75 -12.81 -11.00 -5.65
CA LEU A 75 -14.02 -11.23 -4.86
C LEU A 75 -14.35 -12.72 -4.71
N ARG A 76 -14.19 -13.54 -5.76
CA ARG A 76 -14.35 -15.00 -5.64
C ARG A 76 -13.34 -15.59 -4.66
N ALA A 77 -12.08 -15.15 -4.74
CA ALA A 77 -11.03 -15.58 -3.82
C ALA A 77 -11.33 -15.17 -2.37
N TYR A 78 -11.80 -13.94 -2.17
CA TYR A 78 -12.26 -13.44 -0.88
C TYR A 78 -13.41 -14.27 -0.32
N ASP A 79 -14.44 -14.58 -1.12
CA ASP A 79 -15.60 -15.36 -0.66
C ASP A 79 -15.17 -16.77 -0.19
N MET A 80 -14.26 -17.42 -0.93
CA MET A 80 -13.68 -18.70 -0.51
C MET A 80 -12.87 -18.59 0.79
N ALA A 81 -12.03 -17.57 0.91
CA ALA A 81 -11.25 -17.32 2.11
C ALA A 81 -12.15 -17.01 3.31
N GLN A 82 -13.24 -16.27 3.10
CA GLN A 82 -14.23 -15.93 4.12
C GLN A 82 -14.96 -17.16 4.63
N MET A 83 -15.40 -18.06 3.74
CA MET A 83 -15.99 -19.35 4.15
C MET A 83 -15.03 -20.17 5.00
N ARG A 84 -13.75 -20.24 4.59
CA ARG A 84 -12.72 -20.94 5.36
C ARG A 84 -12.49 -20.30 6.72
N TYR A 85 -12.39 -18.97 6.78
CA TYR A 85 -12.26 -18.22 8.02
C TYR A 85 -13.41 -18.53 9.00
N MET A 86 -14.66 -18.57 8.52
CA MET A 86 -15.82 -18.87 9.37
C MET A 86 -15.71 -20.27 10.01
N MET A 87 -15.24 -21.27 9.27
CA MET A 87 -15.00 -22.62 9.81
C MET A 87 -13.85 -22.62 10.82
N ASP A 88 -12.72 -22.03 10.46
CA ASP A 88 -11.54 -21.94 11.32
C ASP A 88 -11.84 -21.18 12.62
N PHE A 89 -12.66 -20.14 12.55
CA PHE A 89 -13.11 -19.35 13.70
C PHE A 89 -14.03 -20.15 14.63
N SER A 90 -14.98 -20.91 14.09
CA SER A 90 -15.82 -21.82 14.89
C SER A 90 -14.99 -22.87 15.64
N HIS A 91 -14.01 -23.47 14.96
CA HIS A 91 -13.06 -24.39 15.59
C HIS A 91 -12.18 -23.69 16.64
N PHE A 92 -11.70 -22.49 16.34
CA PHE A 92 -10.95 -21.68 17.29
C PHE A 92 -11.75 -21.38 18.55
N GLN A 93 -13.00 -20.94 18.43
CA GLN A 93 -13.89 -20.67 19.56
C GLN A 93 -14.08 -21.91 20.43
N SER A 94 -14.35 -23.06 19.81
CA SER A 94 -14.52 -24.32 20.52
C SER A 94 -13.27 -24.72 21.29
N ARG A 95 -12.09 -24.60 20.67
CA ARG A 95 -10.80 -24.88 21.32
C ARG A 95 -10.47 -23.88 22.42
N LEU A 96 -10.77 -22.60 22.21
CA LEU A 96 -10.55 -21.56 23.19
C LEU A 96 -11.40 -21.82 24.44
N HIS A 97 -12.68 -22.15 24.28
CA HIS A 97 -13.54 -22.51 25.41
C HIS A 97 -13.07 -23.77 26.14
N ALA A 98 -12.59 -24.79 25.44
CA ALA A 98 -12.00 -25.96 26.09
C ALA A 98 -10.74 -25.58 26.89
N TRP A 99 -9.85 -24.80 26.27
CA TRP A 99 -8.64 -24.30 26.92
C TRP A 99 -8.95 -23.42 28.14
N GLU A 100 -9.97 -22.56 28.08
CA GLU A 100 -10.41 -21.71 29.20
C GLU A 100 -10.88 -22.54 30.39
N ARG A 101 -11.68 -23.58 30.14
CA ARG A 101 -12.11 -24.53 31.17
C ARG A 101 -10.92 -25.22 31.82
N ASP A 102 -10.04 -25.82 31.01
CA ASP A 102 -8.85 -26.51 31.51
C ASP A 102 -7.98 -25.56 32.34
N TYR A 103 -7.69 -24.37 31.80
CA TYR A 103 -6.88 -23.37 32.48
C TYR A 103 -7.47 -22.99 33.84
N HIS A 104 -8.79 -22.79 33.93
CA HIS A 104 -9.48 -22.47 35.17
C HIS A 104 -9.45 -23.65 36.16
N ASP A 105 -9.67 -24.89 35.71
CA ASP A 105 -9.62 -26.08 36.55
C ASP A 105 -8.23 -26.30 37.15
N TYR A 106 -7.19 -26.30 36.31
CA TYR A 106 -5.80 -26.42 36.78
C TYR A 106 -5.35 -25.23 37.65
N SER A 107 -5.91 -24.04 37.42
CA SER A 107 -5.65 -22.89 38.30
C SER A 107 -6.20 -23.11 39.70
N ARG A 108 -7.39 -23.72 39.84
CA ARG A 108 -7.96 -24.05 41.16
C ARG A 108 -7.13 -25.15 41.85
N ASP A 109 -6.75 -26.19 41.11
CA ASP A 109 -5.92 -27.28 41.62
C ASP A 109 -4.55 -26.76 42.10
N LEU A 110 -3.93 -25.87 41.31
CA LEU A 110 -2.67 -25.25 41.69
C LEU A 110 -2.80 -24.51 43.02
N ALA A 111 -3.86 -23.71 43.19
CA ALA A 111 -4.11 -22.98 44.43
C ALA A 111 -4.32 -23.92 45.62
N HIS A 112 -5.08 -25.01 45.43
CA HIS A 112 -5.32 -26.02 46.46
C HIS A 112 -4.03 -26.70 46.91
N PHE A 113 -3.26 -27.27 45.98
CA PHE A 113 -2.01 -27.96 46.29
C PHE A 113 -0.92 -27.02 46.79
N GLN A 114 -0.89 -25.77 46.30
CA GLN A 114 0.02 -24.75 46.80
C GLN A 114 -0.24 -24.46 48.27
N SER A 115 -1.50 -24.16 48.63
CA SER A 115 -1.90 -23.89 50.02
C SER A 115 -1.57 -25.06 50.95
N LYS A 116 -1.90 -26.29 50.55
CA LYS A 116 -1.64 -27.49 51.35
C LYS A 116 -0.14 -27.76 51.52
N CYS A 117 0.65 -27.63 50.45
CA CYS A 117 2.10 -27.74 50.52
C CYS A 117 2.73 -26.69 51.46
N GLU A 118 2.26 -25.45 51.40
CA GLU A 118 2.82 -24.36 52.20
C GLU A 118 2.48 -24.49 53.69
N ARG A 119 1.24 -24.89 54.02
CA ARG A 119 0.73 -24.98 55.39
C ARG A 119 1.11 -26.29 56.09
N GLU A 120 0.87 -27.42 55.42
CA GLU A 120 1.01 -28.75 56.03
C GLU A 120 2.36 -29.40 55.72
N LYS A 121 3.13 -28.83 54.79
CA LYS A 121 4.40 -29.42 54.29
C LYS A 121 4.24 -30.84 53.74
N ASP A 122 3.04 -31.18 53.29
CA ASP A 122 2.73 -32.49 52.70
C ASP A 122 3.53 -32.69 51.40
N ALA A 123 4.41 -33.70 51.39
CA ALA A 123 5.31 -33.97 50.28
C ALA A 123 4.55 -34.27 48.97
N TYR A 124 3.39 -34.95 49.07
CA TYR A 124 2.54 -35.23 47.92
C TYR A 124 1.96 -33.95 47.32
N ALA A 125 1.36 -33.08 48.15
CA ALA A 125 0.83 -31.79 47.70
C ALA A 125 1.90 -30.90 47.07
N CYS A 126 3.11 -30.86 47.63
CA CYS A 126 4.22 -30.11 47.06
C CYS A 126 4.63 -30.61 45.67
N LYS A 127 4.74 -31.94 45.50
CA LYS A 127 5.01 -32.54 44.19
C LYS A 127 3.90 -32.23 43.19
N LYS A 128 2.64 -32.39 43.60
CA LYS A 128 1.47 -32.11 42.74
C LYS A 128 1.38 -30.65 42.32
N ARG A 129 1.66 -29.70 43.21
CA ARG A 129 1.77 -28.28 42.87
C ARG A 129 2.74 -28.06 41.71
N ASP A 130 3.93 -28.65 41.76
CA ASP A 130 4.95 -28.46 40.73
C ASP A 130 4.56 -29.13 39.41
N GLU A 131 3.93 -30.31 39.47
CA GLU A 131 3.34 -30.98 38.29
C GLU A 131 2.27 -30.10 37.61
N VAL A 132 1.31 -29.59 38.39
CA VAL A 132 0.23 -28.71 37.88
C VAL A 132 0.81 -27.42 37.33
N ARG A 133 1.75 -26.78 38.03
CA ARG A 133 2.42 -25.56 37.57
C ARG A 133 3.11 -25.76 36.22
N ASN A 134 3.83 -26.87 36.04
CA ASN A 134 4.48 -27.20 34.77
C ASN A 134 3.46 -27.46 33.66
N TYR A 135 2.35 -28.12 33.96
CA TYR A 135 1.26 -28.32 33.02
C TYR A 135 0.61 -26.99 32.60
N MET A 136 0.32 -26.10 33.54
CA MET A 136 -0.20 -24.76 33.25
C MET A 136 0.75 -23.94 32.38
N ASN A 137 2.07 -24.07 32.58
CA ASN A 137 3.06 -23.42 31.70
C ASN A 137 3.00 -23.95 30.26
N ARG A 138 2.68 -25.24 30.05
CA ARG A 138 2.40 -25.79 28.71
C ARG A 138 1.11 -25.22 28.14
N LEU A 139 0.01 -25.26 28.90
CA LEU A 139 -1.27 -24.70 28.48
C LEU A 139 -1.16 -23.24 28.05
N LYS A 140 -0.40 -22.40 28.77
CA LYS A 140 -0.17 -21.00 28.37
C LYS A 140 0.47 -20.86 27.00
N ARG A 141 1.42 -21.75 26.66
CA ARG A 141 2.08 -21.75 25.35
C ARG A 141 1.17 -22.26 24.24
N ASP A 142 0.37 -23.27 24.57
CA ASP A 142 -0.54 -23.94 23.63
C ASP A 142 -1.89 -23.24 23.52
N ARG A 143 -2.03 -22.02 24.06
CA ARG A 143 -3.26 -21.22 23.95
C ARG A 143 -3.64 -21.08 22.46
N PRO A 144 -4.87 -21.42 22.08
CA PRO A 144 -5.34 -21.27 20.70
C PRO A 144 -5.11 -19.86 20.17
N ARG A 145 -4.68 -19.75 18.92
CA ARG A 145 -4.48 -18.47 18.22
C ARG A 145 -5.68 -18.19 17.32
N GLU A 146 -6.06 -16.92 17.29
CA GLU A 146 -7.13 -16.44 16.43
C GLU A 146 -6.75 -16.61 14.95
N PRO A 147 -7.67 -17.09 14.10
CA PRO A 147 -7.43 -17.21 12.66
C PRO A 147 -7.35 -15.84 11.99
N TRP A 148 -6.68 -15.78 10.83
CA TRP A 148 -6.55 -14.55 10.05
C TRP A 148 -7.86 -14.19 9.33
N VAL A 149 -8.29 -12.95 9.47
CA VAL A 149 -9.49 -12.42 8.81
C VAL A 149 -9.14 -11.99 7.38
N PRO A 150 -9.82 -12.50 6.35
CA PRO A 150 -9.57 -12.07 4.98
C PRO A 150 -10.05 -10.63 4.76
N VAL A 151 -9.30 -9.89 3.96
CA VAL A 151 -9.60 -8.50 3.63
C VAL A 151 -10.34 -8.45 2.30
N ARG A 152 -11.47 -7.75 2.27
CA ARG A 152 -12.24 -7.55 1.04
C ARG A 152 -11.46 -6.66 0.07
N PRO A 153 -11.29 -7.05 -1.20
CA PRO A 153 -10.62 -6.21 -2.19
C PRO A 153 -11.41 -4.91 -2.43
N SER A 154 -10.69 -3.81 -2.64
CA SER A 154 -11.27 -2.51 -3.01
C SER A 154 -11.14 -2.27 -4.51
N PHE A 155 -12.27 -2.01 -5.17
CA PHE A 155 -12.29 -1.67 -6.60
C PHE A 155 -11.42 -0.44 -6.90
N GLU A 156 -11.46 0.57 -6.05
CA GLU A 156 -10.69 1.80 -6.22
C GLU A 156 -9.19 1.50 -6.24
N GLN A 157 -8.71 0.67 -5.31
CA GLN A 157 -7.30 0.29 -5.25
C GLN A 157 -6.88 -0.51 -6.48
N ILE A 158 -7.74 -1.43 -6.95
CA ILE A 158 -7.51 -2.19 -8.18
C ILE A 158 -7.44 -1.25 -9.38
N LEU A 159 -8.40 -0.32 -9.50
CA LEU A 159 -8.47 0.64 -10.59
C LEU A 159 -7.24 1.53 -10.66
N VAL A 160 -6.81 2.11 -9.53
CA VAL A 160 -5.59 2.93 -9.46
C VAL A 160 -4.37 2.15 -9.91
N ASN A 161 -4.26 0.88 -9.51
CA ASN A 161 -3.16 0.02 -9.95
C ASN A 161 -3.20 -0.20 -11.47
N GLN A 162 -4.38 -0.45 -12.07
CA GLN A 162 -4.52 -0.61 -13.52
C GLN A 162 -4.26 0.70 -14.28
N GLN A 163 -4.70 1.85 -13.75
CA GLN A 163 -4.48 3.16 -14.37
C GLN A 163 -3.02 3.62 -14.29
N SER A 164 -2.23 3.09 -13.35
CA SER A 164 -0.81 3.43 -13.21
C SER A 164 0.03 3.11 -14.45
N PHE A 165 -0.46 2.23 -15.33
CA PHE A 165 0.18 1.90 -16.60
C PHE A 165 -0.13 2.91 -17.72
N CYS A 166 -1.10 3.81 -17.52
CA CYS A 166 -1.43 4.84 -18.51
C CYS A 166 -0.48 6.03 -18.40
N THR A 167 0.11 6.43 -19.53
CA THR A 167 1.06 7.55 -19.61
C THR A 167 0.46 8.73 -20.36
N THR A 168 0.73 9.94 -19.86
CA THR A 168 0.48 11.21 -20.57
C THR A 168 1.75 11.74 -21.25
N ASN A 169 2.90 11.08 -21.04
CA ASN A 169 4.16 11.48 -21.66
C ASN A 169 4.33 10.81 -23.03
N CYS A 170 3.81 11.48 -24.06
CA CYS A 170 3.85 11.00 -25.44
C CYS A 170 5.02 11.54 -26.27
N GLY A 171 5.93 12.32 -25.68
CA GLY A 171 7.11 12.87 -26.37
C GLY A 171 6.81 13.96 -27.41
N CYS A 172 5.58 14.48 -27.48
CA CYS A 172 5.17 15.49 -28.47
C CYS A 172 6.01 16.79 -28.38
N ASP A 173 6.39 17.20 -27.16
CA ASP A 173 7.19 18.41 -26.97
C ASP A 173 8.62 18.23 -27.49
N GLN A 174 9.24 17.07 -27.25
CA GLN A 174 10.58 16.76 -27.77
C GLN A 174 10.59 16.69 -29.31
N ALA A 175 9.54 16.14 -29.91
CA ALA A 175 9.36 16.15 -31.36
C ALA A 175 9.21 17.58 -31.91
N TYR A 176 8.45 18.42 -31.20
CA TYR A 176 8.29 19.83 -31.56
C TYR A 176 9.60 20.62 -31.43
N ASP A 177 10.35 20.43 -30.35
CA ASP A 177 11.66 21.07 -30.14
C ASP A 177 12.60 20.77 -31.29
N THR A 178 12.68 19.50 -31.69
CA THR A 178 13.51 19.04 -32.82
C THR A 178 13.06 19.68 -34.14
N CYS A 179 11.75 19.75 -34.39
CA CYS A 179 11.19 20.41 -35.57
C CYS A 179 11.48 21.92 -35.59
N PHE A 180 11.32 22.59 -34.44
CA PHE A 180 11.53 24.02 -34.28
C PHE A 180 12.98 24.42 -34.57
N VAL A 181 13.95 23.66 -34.03
CA VAL A 181 15.38 23.86 -34.34
C VAL A 181 15.66 23.58 -35.82
N GLY A 182 15.05 22.53 -36.40
CA GLY A 182 15.17 22.21 -37.82
C GLY A 182 14.67 23.31 -38.76
N CYS A 183 13.66 24.08 -38.35
CA CYS A 183 13.18 25.26 -39.09
C CYS A 183 14.08 26.50 -38.93
N GLY A 184 15.18 26.41 -38.18
CA GLY A 184 16.13 27.49 -37.91
C GLY A 184 15.86 28.28 -36.62
N GLY A 185 14.92 27.83 -35.79
CA GLY A 185 14.66 28.44 -34.48
C GLY A 185 15.65 27.99 -33.41
N VAL A 186 15.62 28.66 -32.25
CA VAL A 186 16.43 28.30 -31.08
C VAL A 186 15.51 27.97 -29.91
N VAL A 187 15.78 26.84 -29.24
CA VAL A 187 15.07 26.40 -28.03
C VAL A 187 15.98 26.58 -26.82
N ILE A 188 15.54 27.33 -25.82
CA ILE A 188 16.28 27.59 -24.58
C ILE A 188 15.50 26.95 -23.41
N PRO A 189 16.01 25.87 -22.79
CA PRO A 189 15.36 25.24 -21.65
C PRO A 189 15.58 26.05 -20.38
N HIS A 190 14.50 26.43 -19.70
CA HIS A 190 14.53 27.08 -18.40
C HIS A 190 14.12 26.10 -17.30
N LYS A 191 14.93 25.99 -16.25
CA LYS A 191 14.57 25.24 -15.06
C LYS A 191 13.73 26.12 -14.15
N ILE A 192 12.43 25.87 -14.11
CA ILE A 192 11.46 26.66 -13.33
C ILE A 192 11.03 25.85 -12.13
N CYS A 193 11.02 26.48 -10.96
CA CYS A 193 10.44 25.86 -9.78
C CYS A 193 8.91 26.01 -9.82
N VAL A 194 8.19 24.92 -9.55
CA VAL A 194 6.71 24.89 -9.58
C VAL A 194 6.08 24.57 -8.22
N GLU A 195 6.81 23.93 -7.30
CA GLU A 195 6.34 23.65 -5.94
C GLU A 195 7.49 23.80 -4.94
N ASN A 196 7.20 24.26 -3.72
CA ASN A 196 8.15 24.40 -2.60
C ASN A 196 9.41 25.20 -2.94
N CYS A 197 9.24 26.34 -3.61
CA CYS A 197 10.33 27.13 -4.19
C CYS A 197 11.05 28.07 -3.21
N ASP A 198 10.80 27.91 -1.92
CA ASP A 198 11.30 28.74 -0.82
C ASP A 198 12.45 28.08 -0.06
#